data_AF-A0A2S8RAP3-F1
#
_entry.id   AF-A0A2S8RAP3-F1
#
_cell.length_a   1.000
_cell.length_b   1.000
_cell.length_c   1.000
_cell.angle_alpha   90.00
_cell.angle_beta   90.00
_cell.angle_gamma   90.00
#
_symmetry.space_group_name_H-M   'P 1'
#
loop_
_entity.id
_entity.type
_entity.pdbx_description
1 polymer ?
#
loop_
_entity_poly.entity_id
_entity_poly.type
_entity_poly.pdbx_seq_one_letter_code
_entity_poly.pdbx_strand_id
1 'polypeptide(L)'
;MFNFSANHMVVINCKELDRYNIFTMKELDTNRVYLLYDFRKKHVFKRDKIYCVSGKVNSADKLYLVLENSKEDIKHSKTAI
;
A
#
# COMPACT_ATOMS: atom_id res chain seq x y z
N MET A 1 13.63 5.43 -11.86
CA MET A 1 12.65 4.98 -10.83
C MET A 1 13.16 3.69 -10.23
N PHE A 2 13.13 3.58 -8.91
CA PHE A 2 13.49 2.36 -8.20
C PHE A 2 12.25 1.51 -7.95
N ASN A 3 12.41 0.21 -7.82
CA ASN A 3 11.31 -0.66 -7.40
C ASN A 3 11.20 -0.65 -5.87
N PHE A 4 9.99 -0.82 -5.35
CA PHE A 4 9.78 -1.18 -3.95
C PHE A 4 8.84 -2.39 -3.84
N SER A 5 8.99 -3.09 -2.74
CA SER A 5 8.05 -4.12 -2.29
C SER A 5 7.96 -4.06 -0.78
N ALA A 6 6.76 -4.24 -0.24
CA ALA A 6 6.54 -4.33 1.19
C ALA A 6 5.44 -5.36 1.47
N ASN A 7 5.63 -6.13 2.53
CA ASN A 7 4.75 -7.22 2.95
C ASN A 7 4.16 -6.89 4.32
N HIS A 8 3.24 -7.74 4.80
CA HIS A 8 2.69 -7.62 6.14
C HIS A 8 2.08 -6.23 6.42
N MET A 9 1.41 -5.66 5.41
CA MET A 9 0.87 -4.30 5.47
C MET A 9 -0.64 -4.29 5.72
N VAL A 10 -1.09 -3.36 6.56
CA VAL A 10 -2.51 -3.08 6.81
C VAL A 10 -2.88 -1.66 6.37
N VAL A 11 -4.10 -1.48 5.87
CA VAL A 11 -4.60 -0.15 5.49
C VAL A 11 -5.17 0.56 6.71
N ILE A 12 -4.67 1.77 6.96
CA ILE A 12 -5.17 2.66 8.02
C ILE A 12 -6.26 3.56 7.44
N ASN A 13 -5.95 4.20 6.31
CA ASN A 13 -6.84 5.18 5.68
C ASN A 13 -6.83 5.05 4.15
N CYS A 14 -7.97 5.35 3.55
CA CYS A 14 -8.14 5.50 2.11
C CYS A 14 -8.68 6.89 1.83
N LYS A 15 -7.99 7.65 0.97
CA LYS A 15 -8.48 8.90 0.41
C LYS A 15 -8.69 8.73 -1.08
N GLU A 16 -9.93 8.61 -1.49
CA GLU A 16 -10.30 8.59 -2.89
C GLU A 16 -10.37 10.02 -3.43
N LEU A 17 -9.65 10.29 -4.52
CA LEU A 17 -9.72 11.56 -5.23
C LEU A 17 -10.20 11.31 -6.66
N ASP A 18 -10.52 12.40 -7.35
CA ASP A 18 -10.97 12.36 -8.74
C ASP A 18 -9.99 11.58 -9.63
N ARG A 19 -8.71 11.98 -9.62
CA ARG A 19 -7.66 11.44 -10.51
C ARG A 19 -6.90 10.23 -9.99
N TYR A 20 -6.82 10.02 -8.68
CA TYR A 20 -6.02 8.94 -8.06
C TYR A 20 -6.47 8.67 -6.63
N ASN A 21 -6.12 7.51 -6.10
CA ASN A 21 -6.35 7.18 -4.70
C ASN A 21 -5.05 7.26 -3.90
N ILE A 22 -5.16 7.62 -2.63
CA ILE A 22 -4.05 7.58 -1.68
C ILE A 22 -4.41 6.62 -0.56
N PHE A 23 -3.54 5.63 -0.33
CA PHE A 23 -3.66 4.70 0.78
C PHE A 23 -2.58 5.01 1.82
N THR A 24 -2.99 5.21 3.06
CA THR A 24 -2.08 5.22 4.21
C THR A 24 -2.00 3.80 4.73
N MET A 25 -0.83 3.19 4.66
CA MET A 25 -0.62 1.81 5.07
C MET A 25 0.51 1.68 6.08
N LYS A 26 0.33 0.78 7.05
CA LYS A 26 1.34 0.48 8.07
C LYS A 26 1.89 -0.91 7.83
N GLU A 27 3.20 -1.01 7.85
CA GLU A 27 3.95 -2.26 7.82
C GLU A 27 4.17 -2.72 9.27
N LEU A 28 3.72 -3.93 9.60
CA LEU A 28 3.53 -4.36 10.98
C LEU A 28 4.83 -4.77 11.70
N ASP A 29 5.86 -5.23 10.98
CA ASP A 29 7.12 -5.68 11.58
C ASP A 29 7.96 -4.49 12.06
N THR A 30 7.96 -3.37 11.32
CA THR A 30 8.76 -2.18 11.67
C THR A 30 7.95 -0.97 12.12
N ASN A 31 6.61 -1.08 12.16
CA ASN A 31 5.68 0.01 12.46
C ASN A 31 5.80 1.24 11.52
N ARG A 32 6.50 1.11 10.39
CA ARG A 32 6.62 2.19 9.40
C ARG A 32 5.29 2.43 8.71
N VAL A 33 5.00 3.69 8.42
CA VAL A 33 3.80 4.13 7.72
C VAL A 33 4.19 4.72 6.36
N TYR A 34 3.48 4.29 5.33
CA TYR A 34 3.73 4.65 3.95
C TYR A 34 2.47 5.26 3.32
N LEU A 35 2.68 6.23 2.43
CA LEU A 35 1.64 6.73 1.52
C LEU A 35 1.83 6.09 0.15
N LEU A 36 0.87 5.29 -0.26
CA LEU A 36 0.83 4.63 -1.56
C LEU A 36 -0.14 5.36 -2.49
N TYR A 37 0.31 5.64 -3.71
CA TYR A 37 -0.45 6.37 -4.72
C TYR A 37 -0.91 5.41 -5.81
N ASP A 38 -2.22 5.28 -5.97
CA ASP A 38 -2.83 4.51 -7.03
C ASP A 38 -3.41 5.46 -8.08
N PHE A 39 -2.58 5.82 -9.05
CA PHE A 39 -2.97 6.64 -10.20
C PHE A 39 -3.88 5.92 -11.18
N ARG A 40 -3.98 4.58 -11.11
CA ARG A 40 -4.83 3.79 -12.00
C ARG A 40 -6.19 3.50 -11.38
N LYS A 41 -6.38 3.80 -10.09
CA LYS A 41 -7.57 3.50 -9.29
C LYS A 41 -7.99 2.03 -9.41
N LYS A 42 -7.01 1.12 -9.42
CA LYS A 42 -7.22 -0.34 -9.59
C LYS A 42 -7.26 -1.10 -8.28
N HIS A 43 -6.79 -0.50 -7.19
CA HIS A 43 -6.57 -1.20 -5.93
C HIS A 43 -7.68 -0.88 -4.93
N VAL A 44 -8.13 -1.91 -4.21
CA VAL A 44 -9.10 -1.80 -3.12
C VAL A 44 -8.55 -2.58 -1.94
N PHE A 45 -8.44 -1.91 -0.79
CA PHE A 45 -7.93 -2.50 0.45
C PHE A 45 -9.03 -2.49 1.52
N LYS A 46 -9.09 -3.55 2.32
CA LYS A 46 -9.99 -3.66 3.49
C LYS A 46 -9.16 -3.57 4.77
N ARG A 47 -9.71 -2.92 5.81
CA ARG A 47 -9.00 -2.61 7.07
C ARG A 47 -8.62 -3.83 7.89
N ASP A 48 -9.36 -4.92 7.74
CA ASP A 48 -9.23 -6.21 8.45
C ASP A 48 -8.30 -7.19 7.72
N LYS A 49 -7.61 -6.75 6.67
CA LYS A 49 -6.79 -7.60 5.81
C LYS A 49 -5.35 -7.14 5.76
N ILE A 50 -4.48 -8.13 5.59
CA ILE A 50 -3.04 -7.95 5.42
C ILE A 50 -2.70 -8.09 3.95
N TYR A 51 -1.77 -7.28 3.47
CA TYR A 51 -1.40 -7.22 2.06
C TYR A 51 0.12 -7.21 1.84
N CYS A 52 0.50 -7.76 0.70
CA CYS A 52 1.76 -7.49 0.02
C CYS A 52 1.51 -6.46 -1.08
N VAL A 53 2.38 -5.46 -1.19
CA VAL A 53 2.32 -4.41 -2.21
C VAL A 53 3.66 -4.23 -2.89
N SER A 54 3.64 -3.78 -4.14
CA SER A 54 4.85 -3.42 -4.87
C SER A 54 4.57 -2.37 -5.93
N GLY A 55 5.64 -1.70 -6.36
CA GLY A 55 5.58 -0.74 -7.45
C GLY A 55 6.85 0.07 -7.57
N LYS A 56 6.70 1.36 -7.88
CA LYS A 56 7.82 2.26 -8.19
C LYS A 56 7.94 3.38 -7.18
N VAL A 57 9.18 3.67 -6.80
CA VAL A 57 9.55 4.93 -6.17
C VAL A 57 9.74 5.97 -7.27
N ASN A 58 8.90 6.98 -7.28
CA ASN A 58 9.03 8.16 -8.13
C ASN A 58 9.53 9.33 -7.27
N SER A 59 10.55 10.04 -7.73
CA SER A 59 11.17 11.17 -7.03
C SER A 59 10.96 12.50 -7.76
N ALA A 60 10.05 12.56 -8.73
CA ALA A 60 9.71 13.82 -9.39
C ALA A 60 9.03 14.76 -8.38
N ASP A 61 9.73 15.81 -7.96
CA ASP A 61 9.36 16.79 -6.94
C ASP A 61 9.28 16.24 -5.49
N LYS A 62 8.54 15.14 -5.27
CA LYS A 62 8.43 14.44 -3.98
C LYS A 62 8.62 12.95 -4.15
N LEU A 63 8.92 12.25 -3.06
CA LEU A 63 9.05 10.80 -3.04
C LEU A 63 7.66 10.16 -2.96
N TYR A 64 7.18 9.65 -4.09
CA TYR A 64 5.92 8.93 -4.22
C TYR A 64 6.18 7.43 -4.32
N LEU A 65 5.43 6.64 -3.56
CA LEU A 65 5.33 5.20 -3.77
C LEU A 65 4.14 4.92 -4.68
N VAL A 66 4.42 4.77 -5.97
CA VAL A 66 3.41 4.45 -6.98
C VAL A 66 3.07 2.97 -6.88
N LEU A 67 1.81 2.68 -6.55
CA LEU A 67 1.31 1.33 -6.43
C LEU A 67 1.09 0.72 -7.82
N GLU A 68 1.73 -0.43 -8.09
CA GLU A 68 1.53 -1.17 -9.35
C GLU A 68 0.83 -2.50 -9.11
N ASN A 69 1.16 -3.19 -8.01
CA ASN A 69 0.56 -4.48 -7.68
C ASN A 69 0.22 -4.56 -6.18
N SER A 70 -0.87 -5.27 -5.88
CA SER A 70 -1.28 -5.60 -4.52
C SER A 70 -1.83 -7.02 -4.48
N LYS A 71 -1.55 -7.75 -3.40
CA LYS A 71 -2.12 -9.07 -3.14
C LYS A 71 -2.43 -9.21 -1.66
N GLU A 72 -3.57 -9.81 -1.34
CA GLU A 72 -3.89 -10.19 0.04
C GLU A 72 -2.93 -11.27 0.53
N ASP A 73 -2.35 -11.05 1.71
CA ASP A 73 -1.43 -11.96 2.37
C ASP A 73 -2.19 -12.92 3.29
N ILE A 74 -2.66 -14.02 2.70
CA ILE A 74 -3.47 -15.04 3.38
C ILE A 74 -2.64 -15.83 4.42
N LYS A 75 -1.31 -15.79 4.34
CA LYS A 75 -0.45 -16.49 5.32
C LYS A 75 -0.53 -15.80 6.68
N HIS A 76 -0.48 -14.47 6.68
CA HIS A 76 -0.52 -13.67 7.90
C HIS A 76 -1.95 -13.29 8.31
N SER A 77 -2.93 -13.34 7.40
CA SER A 77 -4.33 -13.01 7.73
C SER A 77 -4.97 -13.93 8.78
N LYS A 78 -4.44 -15.14 8.98
CA LYS A 78 -4.94 -16.11 9.97
C LYS A 78 -4.48 -15.84 11.41
N THR A 79 -3.61 -14.85 11.61
CA THR A 79 -3.05 -14.50 12.93
C THR A 79 -3.58 -13.16 13.45
N ALA A 80 -4.39 -12.44 12.66
CA ALA A 80 -5.13 -11.28 13.12
C ALA A 80 -6.31 -11.76 13.98
N ILE A 81 -6.12 -11.69 15.30
CA ILE A 81 -7.10 -12.01 16.35
C ILE A 81 -8.26 -11.01 16.30
#